data_AF-A0A8J9X4C8-F1
#
_entry.id   AF-A0A8J9X4C8-F1
#
_cell.length_a   1.000
_cell.length_b   1.000
_cell.length_c   1.000
_cell.angle_alpha   90.00
_cell.angle_beta   90.00
_cell.angle_gamma   90.00
#
_symmetry.space_group_name_H-M   'P 1'
#
loop_
_entity.id
_entity.type
_entity.pdbx_description
1 polymer ?
#
loop_
_entity_poly.entity_id
_entity_poly.type
_entity_poly.pdbx_seq_one_letter_code
_entity_poly.pdbx_strand_id
1 'polypeptide(L)'
;MSAVNGDSSFPTEMSEDERYLFDLNGYVIVRGVLTPEQVEEANAMIDKHESEMIQRSDAALRNAVKGTKLYGSGPGRKDLGQVLEWGADSKLFKSILAHPRLVPL
;
A
#
# COMPACT_ATOMS: atom_id res chain seq x y z
N MET A 1 -5.28 -19.88 -20.45
CA MET A 1 -6.23 -19.49 -19.38
C MET A 1 -6.78 -18.13 -19.75
N SER A 2 -8.10 -18.04 -19.84
CA SER A 2 -8.82 -16.99 -20.57
C SER A 2 -8.64 -15.62 -19.91
N ALA A 3 -8.32 -14.61 -20.71
CA ALA A 3 -8.29 -13.22 -20.29
C ALA A 3 -9.70 -12.79 -19.89
N VAL A 4 -9.91 -12.46 -18.61
CA VAL A 4 -11.08 -11.71 -18.16
C VAL A 4 -10.79 -10.24 -18.45
N ASN A 5 -10.91 -9.84 -19.71
CA ASN A 5 -11.26 -8.47 -20.06
C ASN A 5 -12.78 -8.34 -19.89
N GLY A 6 -13.24 -8.48 -18.65
CA GLY A 6 -14.57 -8.05 -18.27
C GLY A 6 -14.51 -6.54 -18.11
N ASP A 7 -15.40 -5.83 -18.79
CA ASP A 7 -15.65 -4.41 -18.57
C ASP A 7 -16.14 -4.25 -17.13
N SER A 8 -15.20 -4.18 -16.19
CA SER A 8 -15.49 -4.20 -14.76
C SER A 8 -15.95 -2.81 -14.37
N SER A 9 -17.25 -2.58 -14.54
CA SER A 9 -17.95 -1.45 -13.93
C SER A 9 -17.78 -1.57 -12.42
N PHE A 10 -16.97 -0.67 -11.87
CA PHE A 10 -16.83 -0.52 -10.43
C PHE A 10 -17.94 0.39 -9.91
N PRO A 11 -18.47 0.13 -8.70
CA PRO A 11 -19.39 1.07 -8.06
C PRO A 11 -18.74 2.45 -8.02
N THR A 12 -19.45 3.45 -8.52
CA THR A 12 -19.00 4.83 -8.54
C THR A 12 -19.29 5.56 -7.22
N GLU A 13 -20.01 4.91 -6.31
CA GLU A 13 -20.36 5.41 -4.99
C GLU A 13 -20.32 4.30 -3.95
N MET A 14 -20.10 4.68 -2.70
CA MET A 14 -20.29 3.79 -1.55
C MET A 14 -21.79 3.53 -1.36
N SER A 15 -22.14 2.27 -1.15
CA SER A 15 -23.47 1.89 -0.68
C SER A 15 -23.77 2.47 0.71
N GLU A 16 -25.05 2.53 1.09
CA GLU A 16 -25.46 3.00 2.42
C GLU A 16 -24.84 2.19 3.56
N ASP A 17 -24.71 0.87 3.38
CA ASP A 17 -24.05 -0.01 4.35
C ASP A 17 -22.55 0.32 4.48
N GLU A 18 -21.86 0.56 3.36
CA GLU A 18 -20.46 0.97 3.37
C GLU A 18 -20.25 2.35 4.01
N ARG A 19 -21.15 3.30 3.75
CA ARG A 19 -21.14 4.63 4.38
C ARG A 19 -21.33 4.52 5.88
N TYR A 20 -22.34 3.78 6.33
CA TYR A 20 -22.58 3.52 7.75
C TYR A 20 -21.39 2.85 8.43
N LEU A 21 -20.79 1.82 7.80
CA LEU A 21 -19.61 1.15 8.34
C LEU A 21 -18.37 2.05 8.37
N PHE A 22 -18.20 2.90 7.36
CA PHE A 22 -17.10 3.87 7.34
C PHE A 22 -17.27 4.92 8.43
N ASP A 23 -18.48 5.47 8.62
CA ASP A 23 -18.77 6.44 9.67
C ASP A 23 -18.56 5.84 11.07
N LEU A 24 -18.91 4.56 11.27
CA LEU A 24 -18.74 3.88 12.55
C LEU A 24 -17.28 3.53 12.85
N ASN A 25 -16.52 3.06 11.85
CA ASN A 25 -15.18 2.50 12.05
C ASN A 25 -14.03 3.45 11.68
N GLY A 26 -14.32 4.51 10.91
CA GLY A 26 -13.33 5.39 10.30
C GLY A 26 -12.60 4.79 9.08
N TYR A 27 -13.01 3.61 8.60
CA TYR A 27 -12.45 2.95 7.42
C TYR A 27 -13.41 1.92 6.81
N VAL A 28 -13.15 1.55 5.55
CA VAL A 28 -13.79 0.42 4.85
C VAL A 28 -12.73 -0.37 4.06
N ILE A 29 -12.97 -1.65 3.81
CA ILE A 29 -12.06 -2.51 3.04
C ILE A 29 -12.53 -2.61 1.60
N VAL A 30 -11.79 -2.02 0.67
CA VAL A 30 -12.02 -2.18 -0.77
C VAL A 30 -11.24 -3.40 -1.27
N ARG A 31 -11.95 -4.50 -1.58
CA ARG A 31 -11.33 -5.76 -2.01
C ARG A 31 -11.07 -5.78 -3.52
N GLY A 32 -10.01 -6.50 -3.92
CA GLY A 32 -9.72 -6.78 -5.33
C GLY A 32 -9.42 -5.54 -6.16
N VAL A 33 -8.76 -4.54 -5.57
CA VAL A 33 -8.27 -3.37 -6.31
C VAL A 33 -7.13 -3.76 -7.25
N LEU A 34 -6.20 -4.59 -6.78
CA LEU A 34 -5.11 -5.15 -7.58
C LEU A 34 -5.40 -6.61 -7.87
N THR A 35 -5.07 -7.06 -9.09
CA THR A 35 -5.05 -8.49 -9.42
C THR A 35 -3.84 -9.17 -8.78
N PRO A 36 -3.83 -10.52 -8.64
CA PRO A 36 -2.68 -11.25 -8.14
C PRO A 36 -1.38 -10.94 -8.91
N GLU A 37 -1.46 -10.79 -10.23
CA GLU A 37 -0.32 -10.47 -11.09
C GLU A 37 0.21 -9.05 -10.84
N GLN A 38 -0.69 -8.09 -10.63
CA GLN A 38 -0.29 -6.73 -10.25
C GLN A 38 0.35 -6.70 -8.86
N VAL A 39 -0.14 -7.50 -7.91
CA VAL A 39 0.50 -7.63 -6.60
C VAL A 39 1.91 -8.21 -6.73
N GLU A 40 2.09 -9.24 -7.56
CA GLU A 40 3.41 -9.82 -7.85
C GLU A 40 4.35 -8.80 -8.50
N GLU A 41 3.87 -8.05 -9.50
CA GLU A 41 4.64 -6.96 -10.15
C GLU A 41 5.05 -5.88 -9.14
N ALA A 42 4.13 -5.43 -8.28
CA ALA A 42 4.43 -4.43 -7.25
C ALA A 42 5.50 -4.92 -6.26
N ASN A 43 5.40 -6.17 -5.82
CA ASN A 43 6.40 -6.78 -4.92
C ASN A 43 7.77 -6.88 -5.61
N ALA A 44 7.82 -7.30 -6.88
CA ALA A 44 9.08 -7.37 -7.64
C ALA A 44 9.76 -5.99 -7.78
N MET A 45 8.98 -4.91 -7.95
CA MET A 45 9.54 -3.55 -7.98
C MET A 45 10.06 -3.13 -6.61
N ILE A 46 9.36 -3.46 -5.52
CA ILE A 46 9.84 -3.20 -4.16
C ILE A 46 11.17 -3.92 -3.89
N ASP A 47 11.26 -5.20 -4.25
CA ASP A 47 12.48 -6.01 -4.07
C ASP A 47 13.66 -5.43 -4.88
N LYS A 48 13.40 -4.93 -6.08
CA LYS A 48 14.41 -4.25 -6.91
C LYS A 48 15.00 -2.99 -6.24
N HIS A 49 14.19 -2.26 -5.48
CA HIS A 49 14.58 -1.04 -4.78
C HIS A 49 14.96 -1.28 -3.30
N GLU A 50 15.05 -2.54 -2.84
CA GLU A 50 15.33 -2.87 -1.42
C GLU A 50 16.64 -2.24 -0.91
N SER A 51 17.66 -2.13 -1.77
CA SER A 51 18.94 -1.52 -1.40
C SER A 51 18.85 -0.02 -1.07
N GLU A 52 17.78 0.66 -1.48
CA GLU A 52 17.54 2.08 -1.21
C GLU A 52 16.82 2.32 0.12
N MET A 53 16.40 1.26 0.81
CA MET A 53 15.70 1.35 2.08
C MET A 53 16.55 2.03 3.16
N ILE A 54 16.00 3.09 3.75
CA ILE A 54 16.67 3.88 4.79
C ILE A 54 16.15 3.45 6.16
N GLN A 55 17.06 2.98 7.02
CA GLN A 55 16.71 2.69 8.41
C GLN A 55 16.39 3.97 9.17
N ARG A 56 15.23 4.02 9.84
CA ARG A 56 14.97 5.06 10.84
C ARG A 56 15.76 4.74 12.11
N SER A 57 16.91 5.37 12.24
CA SER A 57 17.88 5.14 13.32
C SER A 57 17.70 6.06 14.53
N ASP A 58 16.85 7.09 14.41
CA ASP A 58 16.55 8.00 15.52
C ASP A 58 15.89 7.23 16.68
N ALA A 59 16.46 7.37 17.87
CA ALA A 59 15.97 6.74 19.09
C ALA A 59 14.55 7.20 19.46
N ALA A 60 14.15 8.41 19.09
CA ALA A 60 12.79 8.92 19.31
C ALA A 60 11.74 8.22 18.43
N LEU A 61 12.16 7.62 17.31
CA LEU A 61 11.29 6.91 16.37
C LEU A 61 11.15 5.42 16.72
N ARG A 62 11.88 4.95 17.74
CA ARG A 62 11.66 3.62 18.32
C ARG A 62 10.52 3.74 19.34
N ASN A 63 9.39 3.09 19.05
CA ASN A 63 8.23 2.99 19.96
C ASN A 63 8.53 2.04 21.15
N ALA A 64 9.72 2.13 21.74
CA ALA A 64 10.15 1.31 22.87
C ALA A 64 11.19 2.05 23.72
N VAL A 65 11.16 1.81 25.03
CA VAL A 65 12.11 2.41 25.98
C VAL A 65 13.43 1.66 25.98
N LYS A 66 14.54 2.39 25.82
CA LYS A 66 15.90 1.83 25.80
C LYS A 66 16.18 1.05 27.09
N GLY A 67 16.70 -0.17 26.94
CA GLY A 67 17.02 -1.06 28.06
C GLY A 67 15.87 -1.96 28.53
N THR A 68 14.67 -1.84 27.95
CA THR A 68 13.57 -2.77 28.22
C THR A 68 13.63 -4.01 27.33
N LYS A 69 12.94 -5.08 27.73
CA LYS A 69 12.80 -6.31 26.93
C LYS A 69 12.12 -6.08 25.56
N LEU A 70 11.43 -4.95 25.39
CA LEU A 70 10.72 -4.58 24.16
C LEU A 70 11.55 -3.70 23.21
N TYR A 71 12.79 -3.34 23.58
CA TYR A 71 13.58 -2.35 22.82
C TYR A 71 14.11 -2.83 21.45
N GLY A 72 14.08 -4.15 21.20
CA GLY A 72 14.58 -4.76 19.96
C GLY A 72 16.10 -4.60 19.78
N SER A 73 16.80 -5.71 19.56
CA SER A 73 18.25 -5.70 19.29
C SER A 73 18.59 -5.57 17.80
N GLY A 74 17.60 -5.74 16.92
CA GLY A 74 17.78 -5.69 15.47
C GLY A 74 17.82 -4.29 14.86
N PRO A 75 18.04 -4.22 13.54
CA PRO A 75 17.86 -2.97 12.78
C PRO A 75 16.44 -2.45 13.00
N GLY A 76 16.31 -1.13 13.10
CA GLY A 76 15.00 -0.47 13.22
C GLY A 76 14.18 -0.61 11.95
N ARG A 77 12.92 -0.16 11.99
CA ARG A 77 12.07 -0.04 10.80
C ARG A 77 12.82 0.71 9.71
N LYS A 78 12.83 0.14 8.50
CA LYS A 78 13.28 0.82 7.30
C LYS A 78 12.10 1.41 6.56
N ASP A 79 12.29 2.58 5.98
CA ASP A 79 11.33 3.18 5.07
C ASP A 79 11.87 3.10 3.64
N LEU A 80 10.98 2.79 2.71
CA LEU A 80 11.23 2.84 1.28
C LEU A 80 10.33 3.93 0.68
N GLY A 81 10.89 5.10 0.43
CA GLY A 81 10.16 6.25 -0.12
C GLY A 81 10.23 6.33 -1.63
N GLN A 82 9.68 7.41 -2.17
CA GLN A 82 9.86 7.81 -3.58
C GLN A 82 9.32 6.82 -4.64
N VAL A 83 8.33 6.01 -4.27
CA VAL A 83 7.74 5.00 -5.15
C VAL A 83 7.14 5.58 -6.45
N LEU A 84 6.76 6.86 -6.45
CA LEU A 84 6.24 7.56 -7.63
C LEU A 84 7.37 8.14 -8.51
N GLU A 85 8.61 8.13 -8.04
CA GLU A 85 9.77 8.73 -8.66
C GLU A 85 10.77 7.71 -9.21
N TRP A 86 10.55 6.40 -9.02
CA TRP A 86 11.34 5.27 -9.58
C TRP A 86 11.29 5.14 -11.12
N GLY A 87 10.89 6.18 -11.85
CA GLY A 87 10.87 6.18 -13.31
C GLY A 87 9.88 5.16 -13.89
N ALA A 88 10.38 4.18 -14.63
CA ALA A 88 9.57 3.16 -15.29
C ALA A 88 8.92 2.19 -14.29
N ASP A 89 9.60 1.89 -13.19
CA ASP A 89 9.14 0.94 -12.17
C ASP A 89 7.95 1.50 -11.37
N SER A 90 7.75 2.84 -11.39
CA SER A 90 6.60 3.50 -10.77
C SER A 90 5.27 3.30 -11.51
N LYS A 91 5.26 2.71 -12.71
CA LYS A 91 4.09 2.71 -13.60
C LYS A 91 2.84 2.13 -12.92
N LEU A 92 2.98 0.98 -12.26
CA LEU A 92 1.87 0.34 -11.55
C LEU A 92 1.42 1.19 -10.35
N PHE A 93 2.34 1.69 -9.52
CA PHE A 93 1.98 2.49 -8.35
C PHE A 93 1.26 3.79 -8.72
N LYS A 94 1.65 4.43 -9.82
CA LYS A 94 0.96 5.62 -10.36
C LYS A 94 -0.45 5.31 -10.82
N SER A 95 -0.71 4.12 -11.38
CA SER A 95 -2.05 3.76 -11.83
C SER A 95 -3.04 3.59 -10.67
N ILE A 96 -2.56 3.23 -9.48
CA ILE A 96 -3.39 3.08 -8.26
C ILE A 96 -4.04 4.41 -7.87
N LEU A 97 -3.34 5.54 -8.02
CA LEU A 97 -3.83 6.87 -7.63
C LEU A 97 -5.10 7.28 -8.41
N ALA A 98 -5.27 6.78 -9.63
CA ALA A 98 -6.42 7.04 -10.49
C ALA A 98 -7.25 5.77 -10.73
N HIS A 99 -7.08 4.74 -9.89
CA HIS A 99 -7.81 3.49 -10.06
C HIS A 99 -9.31 3.75 -9.84
N PRO A 100 -10.22 3.33 -10.75
CA PRO A 100 -11.64 3.68 -10.67
C PRO A 100 -12.34 3.25 -9.38
N ARG A 101 -11.81 2.24 -8.66
CA ARG A 101 -12.29 1.82 -7.33
C ARG A 101 -11.83 2.70 -6.15
N LEU A 102 -10.85 3.56 -6.35
CA LEU A 102 -10.17 4.32 -5.29
C LEU A 102 -10.36 5.83 -5.41
N VAL A 103 -10.71 6.33 -6.59
CA VAL A 103 -11.03 7.74 -6.76
C VAL A 103 -12.41 8.00 -6.15
N PRO A 104 -12.52 8.89 -5.14
CA PRO A 104 -13.81 9.45 -4.78
C PRO A 104 -14.35 10.21 -5.99
N LEU A 105 -15.66 10.15 -6.24
CA LEU A 105 -16.31 11.08 -7.15
C LEU A 105 -16.52 12.45 -6.48
#